data_AF-A0ABD1PMJ7-F1
#
_entry.id   AF-A0ABD1PMJ7-F1
#
_cell.length_a   1.000
_cell.length_b   1.000
_cell.length_c   1.000
_cell.angle_alpha   90.00
_cell.angle_beta   90.00
_cell.angle_gamma   90.00
#
_symmetry.space_group_name_H-M   'P 1'
#
loop_
_entity.id
_entity.type
_entity.pdbx_description
1 polymer ?
#
loop_
_entity_poly.entity_id
_entity_poly.type
_entity_poly.pdbx_seq_one_letter_code
_entity_poly.pdbx_strand_id
1 'polypeptide(L)'
;MEDTDDIDFNEQKLPEFTNKINHEAKLKELLRNLTSVESKLCSDASKEFIKLLKSESGPEFLRAYVQTSSKLIEIFQAWDARKEKPGFSYVLSLISAILSHPDGMIDNLDGNSGVNIGRALDKFARVIIEEKMKDLYKELNSKVAKRQNPVLLLLASIVRRSSQLAWEVAKIFDFKLPIFPKLAEVKLRAKRFDERRKKYSTRKAYVGFSMAFLEVGNPRLLRGVLQQKAMYSGVLRGMGNDDEETVVHVLSILCDRVLVPESLVPPGLRSVLFGSVTLEQLVSISGRADFGDAATLAHNVLITVCTNPVNGLMPDLDRKPSPLRGNPKRLLDLMKKLKATEVEYHKDLLLAIVNGRPSLGSAYLDEYPFNLEDLASPNWFAAVSLAANVISSVSDGLAFSFVDSREPPTFDSPFVQNIMKCISPRPFSRLVMNKGLLHSDSRVKHGTLRLVLEELKLLESLMNYLETCYSKNQMLQRWTALKQDIQNEVRILLPDPQVLMSFFSSMNSHYKNLESLSKRKAESDDISEHYINRRKKLKASTANEDVDILVGGVNSFPELNASGDGERGCGFK
;
A
#
# COMPACT_ATOMS: atom_id res chain seq x y z
N MET A 1 0.11 -61.29 -30.77
CA MET A 1 1.42 -61.78 -31.19
C MET A 1 2.36 -60.59 -31.20
N GLU A 2 2.89 -60.26 -30.03
CA GLU A 2 4.32 -60.25 -29.73
C GLU A 2 4.41 -59.80 -28.26
N ASP A 3 4.69 -60.80 -27.44
CA ASP A 3 5.02 -60.68 -26.03
C ASP A 3 6.37 -60.00 -25.89
N THR A 4 6.47 -59.03 -24.98
CA THR A 4 7.74 -58.69 -24.34
C THR A 4 7.50 -58.53 -22.85
N ASP A 5 8.11 -59.47 -22.14
CA ASP A 5 8.13 -59.72 -20.71
C ASP A 5 8.30 -58.47 -19.82
N ASP A 6 7.31 -58.25 -18.95
CA ASP A 6 7.45 -57.45 -17.74
C ASP A 6 8.38 -58.20 -16.76
N ILE A 7 9.62 -57.72 -16.65
CA ILE A 7 10.56 -58.15 -15.62
C ILE A 7 10.14 -57.48 -14.31
N ASP A 8 9.54 -58.29 -13.44
CA ASP A 8 9.26 -58.03 -12.03
C ASP A 8 10.58 -57.75 -11.27
N PHE A 9 11.00 -56.47 -11.23
CA PHE A 9 11.94 -56.00 -10.23
C PHE A 9 11.17 -55.70 -8.95
N ASN A 10 11.14 -56.73 -8.11
CA ASN A 10 10.77 -56.72 -6.71
C ASN A 10 11.62 -55.68 -5.95
N GLU A 11 11.23 -54.41 -6.02
CA GLU A 11 11.83 -53.33 -5.24
C GLU A 11 11.35 -53.48 -3.79
N GLN A 12 12.23 -54.08 -3.00
CA GLN A 12 12.08 -54.29 -1.57
C GLN A 12 11.55 -53.03 -0.89
N LYS A 13 10.35 -53.14 -0.29
CA LYS A 13 9.86 -52.24 0.77
C LYS A 13 10.79 -52.32 1.99
N LEU A 14 11.93 -51.64 1.91
CA LEU A 14 12.83 -51.37 3.03
C LEU A 14 13.21 -49.87 3.05
N PRO A 15 12.28 -48.95 3.40
CA PRO A 15 12.70 -47.68 4.00
C PRO A 15 11.93 -47.23 5.25
N GLU A 16 10.69 -47.68 5.51
CA GLU A 16 9.88 -47.13 6.62
C GLU A 16 10.31 -47.61 8.01
N PHE A 17 10.64 -48.89 8.15
CA PHE A 17 10.92 -49.50 9.47
C PHE A 17 12.27 -49.04 10.03
N THR A 18 13.28 -48.94 9.17
CA THR A 18 14.65 -48.49 9.51
C THR A 18 14.66 -46.99 9.88
N ASN A 19 13.89 -46.17 9.17
CA ASN A 19 13.74 -44.75 9.50
C ASN A 19 13.03 -44.55 10.85
N LYS A 20 11.99 -45.32 11.14
CA LYS A 20 11.24 -45.25 12.41
C LYS A 20 12.11 -45.57 13.64
N ILE A 21 12.95 -46.60 13.57
CA ILE A 21 13.88 -46.99 14.65
C ILE A 21 14.94 -45.90 14.88
N ASN A 22 15.43 -45.27 13.81
CA ASN A 22 16.41 -44.18 13.90
C ASN A 22 15.81 -42.93 14.55
N HIS A 23 14.55 -42.59 14.22
CA HIS A 23 13.84 -41.46 14.84
C HIS A 23 13.61 -41.66 16.34
N GLU A 24 13.27 -42.88 16.79
CA GLU A 24 13.03 -43.16 18.21
C GLU A 24 14.33 -43.08 19.04
N ALA A 25 15.43 -43.65 18.53
CA ALA A 25 16.74 -43.57 19.17
C ALA A 25 17.22 -42.11 19.27
N LYS A 26 17.08 -41.36 18.17
CA LYS A 26 17.45 -39.94 18.14
C LYS A 26 16.58 -39.08 19.05
N LEU A 27 15.28 -39.36 19.12
CA LEU A 27 14.37 -38.69 20.03
C LEU A 27 14.78 -38.91 21.49
N LYS A 28 15.09 -40.15 21.90
CA LYS A 28 15.55 -40.46 23.27
C LYS A 28 16.85 -39.72 23.61
N GLU A 29 17.79 -39.66 22.67
CA GLU A 29 19.03 -38.89 22.84
C GLU A 29 18.75 -37.40 23.08
N LEU A 30 17.91 -36.79 22.24
CA LEU A 30 17.56 -35.37 22.32
C LEU A 30 16.82 -35.04 23.62
N LEU A 31 15.86 -35.87 24.03
CA LEU A 31 15.11 -35.67 25.28
C LEU A 31 16.02 -35.74 26.51
N ARG A 32 16.98 -36.68 26.53
CA ARG A 32 18.01 -36.75 27.60
C ARG A 32 18.90 -35.50 27.61
N ASN A 33 19.32 -35.03 26.44
CA ASN A 33 20.21 -33.86 26.35
C ASN A 33 19.47 -32.55 26.68
N LEU A 34 18.16 -32.47 26.42
CA LEU A 34 17.31 -31.33 26.78
C LEU A 34 17.21 -31.14 28.30
N THR A 35 17.12 -32.23 29.06
CA THR A 35 17.02 -32.22 30.53
C THR A 35 18.38 -32.17 31.23
N SER A 36 19.49 -32.21 30.47
CA SER A 36 20.85 -32.09 31.01
C SER A 36 21.05 -30.76 31.75
N VAL A 37 21.90 -30.79 32.79
CA VAL A 37 22.33 -29.59 33.54
C VAL A 37 23.25 -28.70 32.70
N GLU A 38 23.94 -29.24 31.70
CA GLU A 38 24.85 -28.50 30.82
C GLU A 38 24.11 -27.64 29.79
N SER A 39 24.28 -26.31 29.87
CA SER A 39 23.55 -25.35 29.03
C SER A 39 23.81 -25.57 27.53
N LYS A 40 25.03 -25.98 27.17
CA LYS A 40 25.42 -26.23 25.78
C LYS A 40 24.67 -27.44 25.20
N LEU A 41 24.67 -28.57 25.90
CA LEU A 41 23.93 -29.77 25.50
C LEU A 41 22.43 -29.50 25.32
N CYS A 42 21.81 -28.78 26.26
CA CYS A 42 20.40 -28.39 26.16
C CYS A 42 20.15 -27.49 24.93
N SER A 43 21.04 -26.52 24.68
CA SER A 43 20.91 -25.60 23.54
C SER A 43 21.10 -26.30 22.19
N ASP A 44 22.05 -27.22 22.10
CA ASP A 44 22.35 -27.94 20.87
C ASP A 44 21.27 -28.98 20.57
N ALA A 45 20.79 -29.69 21.60
CA ALA A 45 19.62 -30.56 21.49
C ALA A 45 18.37 -29.77 21.04
N SER A 46 18.12 -28.58 21.58
CA SER A 46 16.99 -27.73 21.15
C SER A 46 17.09 -27.36 19.68
N LYS A 47 18.28 -26.96 19.19
CA LYS A 47 18.49 -26.60 17.78
C LYS A 47 18.33 -27.81 16.86
N GLU A 48 18.89 -28.95 17.25
CA GLU A 48 18.81 -30.18 16.47
C GLU A 48 17.36 -30.68 16.39
N PHE A 49 16.61 -30.63 17.50
CA PHE A 49 15.19 -30.95 17.53
C PHE A 49 14.40 -30.03 16.59
N ILE A 50 14.63 -28.71 16.62
CA ILE A 50 13.99 -27.75 15.69
C ILE A 50 14.35 -28.08 14.24
N LYS A 51 15.60 -28.47 13.96
CA LYS A 51 16.03 -28.84 12.61
C LYS A 51 15.29 -30.07 12.10
N LEU A 52 15.11 -31.09 12.95
CA LEU A 52 14.35 -32.29 12.60
C LEU A 52 12.87 -31.98 12.35
N LEU A 53 12.26 -31.15 13.19
CA LEU A 53 10.87 -30.69 12.99
C LEU A 53 10.68 -29.93 11.67
N LYS A 54 11.72 -29.27 11.14
CA LYS A 54 11.66 -28.55 9.86
C LYS A 54 12.07 -29.40 8.65
N SER A 55 12.47 -30.64 8.89
CA SER A 55 12.85 -31.57 7.81
C SER A 55 11.61 -32.22 7.19
N GLU A 56 11.79 -32.92 6.06
CA GLU A 56 10.74 -33.71 5.43
C GLU A 56 10.15 -34.77 6.37
N SER A 57 10.96 -35.29 7.31
CA SER A 57 10.53 -36.25 8.35
C SER A 57 9.93 -35.60 9.61
N GLY A 58 9.72 -34.28 9.59
CA GLY A 58 9.16 -33.51 10.70
C GLY A 58 7.80 -34.02 11.21
N PRO A 59 6.83 -34.34 10.31
CA PRO A 59 5.54 -34.88 10.70
C PRO A 59 5.65 -36.20 11.48
N GLU A 60 6.45 -37.16 11.01
CA GLU A 60 6.68 -38.46 11.66
C GLU A 60 7.39 -38.28 12.99
N PHE A 61 8.38 -37.38 13.05
CA PHE A 61 9.13 -37.08 14.25
C PHE A 61 8.25 -36.45 15.34
N LEU A 62 7.38 -35.49 14.99
CA LEU A 62 6.43 -34.90 15.91
C LEU A 62 5.44 -35.95 16.44
N ARG A 63 4.90 -36.80 15.54
CA ARG A 63 4.00 -37.90 15.90
C ARG A 63 4.66 -38.85 16.90
N ALA A 64 5.88 -39.30 16.61
CA ALA A 64 6.66 -40.17 17.49
C ALA A 64 6.90 -39.51 18.86
N TYR A 65 7.21 -38.21 18.88
CA TYR A 65 7.41 -37.48 20.12
C TYR A 65 6.17 -37.42 21.00
N VAL A 66 5.03 -36.98 20.46
CA VAL A 66 3.80 -36.82 21.24
C VAL A 66 3.22 -38.17 21.66
N GLN A 67 3.42 -39.23 20.87
CA GLN A 67 3.05 -40.60 21.27
C GLN A 67 3.92 -41.12 22.41
N THR A 68 5.23 -40.82 22.40
CA THR A 68 6.17 -41.24 23.45
C THR A 68 5.96 -40.44 24.74
N SER A 69 5.72 -39.13 24.65
CA SER A 69 5.52 -38.22 25.77
C SER A 69 4.33 -37.30 25.53
N SER A 70 3.12 -37.83 25.76
CA SER A 70 1.86 -37.09 25.54
C SER A 70 1.66 -35.89 26.46
N LYS A 71 2.40 -35.82 27.57
CA LYS A 71 2.39 -34.71 28.52
C LYS A 71 3.58 -33.75 28.36
N LEU A 72 4.53 -34.05 27.46
CA LEU A 72 5.72 -33.24 27.18
C LEU A 72 6.51 -32.87 28.45
N ILE A 73 6.65 -33.82 29.38
CA ILE A 73 7.20 -33.58 30.73
C ILE A 73 8.67 -33.11 30.65
N GLU A 74 9.43 -33.63 29.69
CA GLU A 74 10.83 -33.30 29.44
C GLU A 74 11.01 -31.82 29.09
N ILE A 75 10.02 -31.23 28.41
CA ILE A 75 10.01 -29.81 28.07
C ILE A 75 9.78 -28.96 29.31
N PHE A 76 8.88 -29.38 30.22
CA PHE A 76 8.69 -28.69 31.50
C PHE A 76 9.92 -28.82 32.41
N GLN A 77 10.57 -29.98 32.43
CA GLN A 77 11.83 -30.16 33.15
C GLN A 77 12.92 -29.23 32.60
N ALA A 78 13.08 -29.16 31.27
CA ALA A 78 14.01 -28.24 30.63
C ALA A 78 13.64 -26.77 30.92
N TRP A 79 12.35 -26.43 30.91
CA TRP A 79 11.85 -25.10 31.28
C TRP A 79 12.25 -24.73 32.69
N ASP A 80 11.91 -25.55 33.69
CA ASP A 80 12.18 -25.24 35.10
C ASP A 80 13.67 -25.26 35.43
N ALA A 81 14.46 -26.11 34.75
CA ALA A 81 15.91 -26.13 34.88
C ALA A 81 16.58 -24.86 34.33
N ARG A 82 15.98 -24.23 33.31
CA ARG A 82 16.58 -23.12 32.53
C ARG A 82 15.93 -21.77 32.72
N LYS A 83 14.74 -21.65 33.30
CA LYS A 83 14.10 -20.35 33.53
C LYS A 83 15.05 -19.40 34.23
N GLU A 84 15.11 -18.17 33.75
CA GLU A 84 16.03 -17.10 34.19
C GLU A 84 17.53 -17.34 33.95
N LYS A 85 17.92 -18.49 33.39
CA LYS A 85 19.32 -18.83 33.08
C LYS A 85 19.65 -18.65 31.59
N PRO A 86 20.95 -18.51 31.24
CA PRO A 86 21.38 -18.55 29.85
C PRO A 86 20.95 -19.85 29.16
N GLY A 87 20.36 -19.71 27.97
CA GLY A 87 19.89 -20.81 27.14
C GLY A 87 18.39 -21.06 27.17
N PHE A 88 17.64 -20.42 28.08
CA PHE A 88 16.17 -20.54 28.11
C PHE A 88 15.50 -20.14 26.80
N SER A 89 16.07 -19.17 26.08
CA SER A 89 15.64 -18.78 24.73
C SER A 89 15.55 -19.94 23.74
N TYR A 90 16.43 -20.94 23.86
CA TYR A 90 16.41 -22.11 22.98
C TYR A 90 15.25 -23.05 23.32
N VAL A 91 14.97 -23.24 24.62
CA VAL A 91 13.80 -24.00 25.08
C VAL A 91 12.51 -23.34 24.60
N LEU A 92 12.38 -22.02 24.77
CA LEU A 92 11.21 -21.27 24.26
C LEU A 92 11.06 -21.39 22.74
N SER A 93 12.18 -21.31 22.00
CA SER A 93 12.17 -21.45 20.53
C SER A 93 11.78 -22.87 20.10
N LEU A 94 12.23 -23.90 20.82
CA LEU A 94 11.84 -25.29 20.59
C LEU A 94 10.34 -25.46 20.79
N ILE A 95 9.80 -24.93 21.89
CA ILE A 95 8.37 -25.01 22.17
C ILE A 95 7.56 -24.30 21.09
N SER A 96 7.99 -23.10 20.67
CA SER A 96 7.37 -22.39 19.56
C SER A 96 7.37 -23.23 18.28
N ALA A 97 8.48 -23.90 17.96
CA ALA A 97 8.56 -24.78 16.78
C ALA A 97 7.62 -26.00 16.87
N ILE A 98 7.54 -26.65 18.05
CA ILE A 98 6.61 -27.76 18.29
C ILE A 98 5.16 -27.30 18.10
N LEU A 99 4.79 -26.17 18.73
CA LEU A 99 3.42 -25.66 18.72
C LEU A 99 2.98 -25.09 17.37
N SER A 100 3.92 -24.65 16.53
CA SER A 100 3.67 -24.11 15.19
C SER A 100 3.72 -25.14 14.07
N HIS A 101 4.01 -26.41 14.36
CA HIS A 101 4.12 -27.43 13.33
C HIS A 101 2.74 -27.72 12.68
N PRO A 102 2.62 -27.74 11.34
CA PRO A 102 1.35 -27.93 10.64
C PRO A 102 0.60 -29.22 11.03
N ASP A 103 1.31 -30.35 11.11
CA ASP A 103 0.73 -31.64 11.54
C ASP A 103 0.31 -31.70 13.01
N GLY A 104 0.64 -30.67 13.78
CA GLY A 104 0.19 -30.50 15.16
C GLY A 104 -1.07 -29.63 15.28
N MET A 105 -1.62 -29.12 14.18
CA MET A 105 -2.81 -28.24 14.17
C MET A 105 -4.07 -29.05 13.93
N ILE A 106 -5.07 -28.91 14.81
CA ILE A 106 -6.32 -29.70 14.75
C ILE A 106 -7.06 -29.48 13.42
N ASP A 107 -7.04 -28.25 12.90
CA ASP A 107 -7.79 -27.85 11.70
C ASP A 107 -7.21 -28.42 10.38
N ASN A 108 -6.01 -29.01 10.42
CA ASN A 108 -5.30 -29.53 9.23
C ASN A 108 -5.33 -31.06 9.13
N LEU A 109 -6.06 -31.77 9.99
CA LEU A 109 -5.88 -33.21 10.19
C LEU A 109 -7.09 -34.04 9.76
N ASP A 110 -6.92 -34.79 8.67
CA ASP A 110 -7.79 -35.89 8.28
C ASP A 110 -7.44 -37.15 9.09
N GLY A 111 -8.34 -37.57 9.99
CA GLY A 111 -8.23 -38.83 10.74
C GLY A 111 -7.94 -38.72 12.24
N ASN A 112 -8.31 -39.77 12.98
CA ASN A 112 -8.33 -39.79 14.46
C ASN A 112 -6.95 -39.60 15.14
N SER A 113 -5.85 -40.00 14.49
CA SER A 113 -4.50 -39.95 15.08
C SER A 113 -3.92 -38.54 15.14
N GLY A 114 -4.16 -37.73 14.10
CA GLY A 114 -3.76 -36.32 14.06
C GLY A 114 -4.50 -35.49 15.11
N VAL A 115 -5.81 -35.69 15.22
CA VAL A 115 -6.65 -34.99 16.20
C VAL A 115 -6.15 -35.17 17.65
N ASN A 116 -5.65 -36.36 18.00
CA ASN A 116 -5.11 -36.63 19.34
C ASN A 116 -3.81 -35.85 19.62
N ILE A 117 -2.96 -35.66 18.61
CA ILE A 117 -1.72 -34.89 18.74
C ILE A 117 -2.05 -33.41 18.93
N GLY A 118 -2.94 -32.88 18.09
CA GLY A 118 -3.41 -31.50 18.22
C GLY A 118 -4.00 -31.21 19.60
N ARG A 119 -4.83 -32.12 20.13
CA ARG A 119 -5.37 -32.01 21.50
C ARG A 119 -4.29 -32.04 22.59
N ALA A 120 -3.28 -32.89 22.46
CA ALA A 120 -2.18 -32.97 23.43
C ALA A 120 -1.38 -31.65 23.45
N LEU A 121 -1.06 -31.12 22.27
CA LEU A 121 -0.35 -29.84 22.14
C LEU A 121 -1.20 -28.65 22.59
N ASP A 122 -2.51 -28.65 22.36
CA ASP A 122 -3.43 -27.62 22.88
C ASP A 122 -3.51 -27.64 24.40
N LYS A 123 -3.58 -28.84 25.01
CA LYS A 123 -3.55 -29.00 26.46
C LYS A 123 -2.22 -28.51 27.03
N PHE A 124 -1.11 -28.83 26.38
CA PHE A 124 0.21 -28.36 26.77
C PHE A 124 0.32 -26.83 26.66
N ALA A 125 -0.17 -26.23 25.58
CA ALA A 125 -0.22 -24.78 25.41
C ALA A 125 -1.06 -24.10 26.50
N ARG A 126 -2.21 -24.68 26.89
CA ARG A 126 -3.04 -24.17 27.98
C ARG A 126 -2.30 -24.15 29.32
N VAL A 127 -1.55 -25.21 29.65
CA VAL A 127 -0.72 -25.24 30.88
C VAL A 127 0.32 -24.12 30.89
N ILE A 128 0.91 -23.77 29.75
CA ILE A 128 1.83 -22.62 29.66
C ILE A 128 1.11 -21.31 29.99
N ILE A 129 -0.09 -21.11 29.45
CA ILE A 129 -0.91 -19.91 29.71
C ILE A 129 -1.28 -19.82 31.20
N GLU A 130 -1.67 -20.94 31.81
CA GLU A 130 -2.17 -20.97 33.19
C GLU A 130 -1.03 -20.87 34.23
N GLU A 131 0.08 -21.56 34.01
CA GLU A 131 1.12 -21.75 35.04
C GLU A 131 2.42 -20.99 34.78
N LYS A 132 2.77 -20.72 33.51
CA LYS A 132 4.12 -20.26 33.13
C LYS A 132 4.20 -18.81 32.65
N MET A 133 3.08 -18.09 32.60
CA MET A 133 3.03 -16.68 32.15
C MET A 133 3.96 -15.74 32.94
N LYS A 134 4.17 -15.98 34.24
CA LYS A 134 5.08 -15.18 35.08
C LYS A 134 6.52 -15.24 34.58
N ASP A 135 6.98 -16.42 34.14
CA ASP A 135 8.33 -16.61 33.60
C ASP A 135 8.47 -15.87 32.25
N LEU A 136 7.44 -15.94 31.41
CA LEU A 136 7.40 -15.23 30.13
C LEU A 136 7.47 -13.71 30.31
N TYR A 137 6.76 -13.16 31.29
CA TYR A 137 6.85 -11.73 31.59
C TYR A 137 8.24 -11.30 32.07
N LYS A 138 8.96 -12.13 32.83
CA LYS A 138 10.35 -11.84 33.23
C LYS A 138 11.28 -11.77 32.02
N GLU A 139 11.17 -12.72 31.10
CA GLU A 139 11.93 -12.71 29.85
C GLU A 139 11.58 -11.52 28.96
N LEU A 140 10.29 -11.17 28.85
CA LEU A 140 9.83 -10.03 28.06
C LEU A 140 10.33 -8.69 28.62
N ASN A 141 10.41 -8.56 29.95
CA ASN A 141 10.93 -7.37 30.64
C ASN A 141 12.46 -7.27 30.66
N SER A 142 13.19 -8.27 30.14
CA SER A 142 14.67 -8.29 30.17
C SER A 142 15.35 -7.18 29.36
N LYS A 143 14.63 -6.48 28.47
CA LYS A 143 15.15 -5.48 27.50
C LYS A 143 16.20 -6.05 26.53
N VAL A 144 16.33 -7.38 26.45
CA VAL A 144 17.26 -8.08 25.55
C VAL A 144 16.47 -8.81 24.46
N ALA A 145 16.61 -8.37 23.21
CA ALA A 145 15.84 -8.93 22.09
C ALA A 145 16.00 -10.46 21.91
N LYS A 146 17.19 -11.03 22.19
CA LYS A 146 17.41 -12.49 22.15
C LYS A 146 16.54 -13.27 23.15
N ARG A 147 16.11 -12.63 24.24
CA ARG A 147 15.22 -13.19 25.26
C ARG A 147 13.76 -12.87 24.96
N GLN A 148 13.49 -11.66 24.46
CA GLN A 148 12.14 -11.19 24.12
C GLN A 148 11.55 -11.89 22.89
N ASN A 149 12.35 -12.11 21.83
CA ASN A 149 11.85 -12.69 20.58
C ASN A 149 11.28 -14.10 20.75
N PRO A 150 11.97 -15.05 21.43
CA PRO A 150 11.39 -16.38 21.68
C PRO A 150 10.07 -16.35 22.46
N VAL A 151 9.89 -15.40 23.38
CA VAL A 151 8.62 -15.22 24.11
C VAL A 151 7.51 -14.82 23.16
N LEU A 152 7.74 -13.80 22.32
CA LEU A 152 6.76 -13.33 21.35
C LEU A 152 6.43 -14.42 20.33
N LEU A 153 7.43 -15.14 19.84
CA LEU A 153 7.24 -16.27 18.92
C LEU A 153 6.42 -17.39 19.57
N LEU A 154 6.74 -17.78 20.81
CA LEU A 154 5.99 -18.78 21.55
C LEU A 154 4.53 -18.37 21.75
N LEU A 155 4.28 -17.14 22.21
CA LEU A 155 2.93 -16.64 22.40
C LEU A 155 2.16 -16.61 21.07
N ALA A 156 2.82 -16.21 19.98
CA ALA A 156 2.23 -16.22 18.65
C ALA A 156 1.91 -17.65 18.17
N SER A 157 2.79 -18.62 18.44
CA SER A 157 2.56 -20.04 18.17
C SER A 157 1.33 -20.55 18.93
N ILE A 158 1.20 -20.23 20.23
CA ILE A 158 0.05 -20.61 21.06
C ILE A 158 -1.25 -20.02 20.50
N VAL A 159 -1.25 -18.73 20.15
CA VAL A 159 -2.43 -18.03 19.61
C VAL A 159 -2.91 -18.68 18.30
N ARG A 160 -2.00 -19.05 17.40
CA ARG A 160 -2.36 -19.64 16.09
C ARG A 160 -2.98 -21.02 16.17
N ARG A 161 -2.85 -21.74 17.30
CA ARG A 161 -3.31 -23.13 17.40
C ARG A 161 -4.81 -23.29 17.32
N SER A 162 -5.55 -22.43 18.01
CA SER A 162 -7.01 -22.47 18.02
C SER A 162 -7.62 -21.16 18.52
N SER A 163 -8.86 -20.88 18.12
CA SER A 163 -9.57 -19.68 18.59
C SER A 163 -9.79 -19.65 20.10
N GLN A 164 -9.85 -20.82 20.74
CA GLN A 164 -9.98 -20.94 22.19
C GLN A 164 -8.70 -20.47 22.91
N LEU A 165 -7.54 -20.95 22.47
CA LEU A 165 -6.25 -20.54 23.03
C LEU A 165 -5.98 -19.06 22.74
N ALA A 166 -6.30 -18.57 21.55
CA ALA A 166 -6.22 -17.16 21.22
C ALA A 166 -7.05 -16.29 22.19
N TRP A 167 -8.27 -16.72 22.54
CA TRP A 167 -9.10 -16.02 23.51
C TRP A 167 -8.53 -16.07 24.94
N GLU A 168 -7.99 -17.22 25.36
CA GLU A 168 -7.33 -17.37 26.67
C GLU A 168 -6.12 -16.45 26.80
N VAL A 169 -5.25 -16.40 25.78
CA VAL A 169 -4.11 -15.47 25.74
C VAL A 169 -4.60 -14.02 25.75
N ALA A 170 -5.62 -13.66 24.95
CA ALA A 170 -6.16 -12.31 24.93
C ALA A 170 -6.75 -11.85 26.27
N LYS A 171 -7.23 -12.80 27.08
CA LYS A 171 -7.76 -12.52 28.43
C LYS A 171 -6.66 -12.36 29.48
N ILE A 172 -5.59 -13.17 29.38
CA ILE A 172 -4.56 -13.29 30.43
C ILE A 172 -3.35 -12.38 30.16
N PHE A 173 -3.05 -12.09 28.89
CA PHE A 173 -1.92 -11.24 28.52
C PHE A 173 -2.18 -9.76 28.84
N ASP A 174 -1.26 -9.13 29.56
CA ASP A 174 -1.32 -7.69 29.85
C ASP A 174 -0.78 -6.86 28.68
N PHE A 175 -1.67 -6.42 27.81
CA PHE A 175 -1.33 -5.53 26.68
C PHE A 175 -0.90 -4.11 27.12
N LYS A 176 -1.09 -3.75 28.40
CA LYS A 176 -0.71 -2.44 28.96
C LYS A 176 0.69 -2.44 29.57
N LEU A 177 1.42 -3.54 29.45
CA LEU A 177 2.81 -3.63 29.90
C LEU A 177 3.65 -2.46 29.34
N PRO A 178 4.35 -1.69 30.20
CA PRO A 178 5.11 -0.52 29.76
C PRO A 178 6.21 -0.81 28.71
N ILE A 179 6.74 -2.04 28.71
CA ILE A 179 7.74 -2.48 27.72
C ILE A 179 7.12 -2.80 26.37
N PHE A 180 5.83 -3.15 26.32
CA PHE A 180 5.19 -3.73 25.14
C PHE A 180 5.18 -2.79 23.93
N PRO A 181 4.85 -1.48 24.06
CA PRO A 181 4.99 -0.54 22.94
C PRO A 181 6.43 -0.42 22.42
N LYS A 182 7.44 -0.54 23.30
CA LYS A 182 8.86 -0.44 22.92
C LYS A 182 9.33 -1.63 22.09
N LEU A 183 8.63 -2.76 22.15
CA LEU A 183 8.92 -3.92 21.32
C LEU A 183 8.55 -3.69 19.85
N ALA A 184 7.61 -2.76 19.60
CA ALA A 184 7.17 -2.36 18.28
C ALA A 184 8.12 -1.37 17.59
N GLU A 185 9.03 -0.73 18.34
CA GLU A 185 9.90 0.31 17.81
C GLU A 185 10.88 -0.25 16.77
N VAL A 186 10.94 0.42 15.61
CA VAL A 186 11.97 0.19 14.62
C VAL A 186 13.24 0.87 15.10
N LYS A 187 14.22 0.09 15.54
CA LYS A 187 15.56 0.61 15.85
C LYS A 187 16.24 0.95 14.53
N LEU A 188 15.91 2.11 13.98
CA LEU A 188 16.61 2.70 12.85
C LEU A 188 18.10 2.70 13.21
N ARG A 189 18.91 2.10 12.32
CA ARG A 189 20.36 1.99 12.48
C ARG A 189 20.87 3.31 13.03
N ALA A 190 21.44 3.28 14.24
CA ALA A 190 22.16 4.41 14.79
C ALA A 190 23.12 4.87 13.68
N LYS A 191 23.01 6.15 13.30
CA LYS A 191 23.95 6.80 12.40
C LYS A 191 25.36 6.39 12.83
N ARG A 192 26.07 5.76 11.88
CA ARG A 192 27.53 5.58 11.81
C ARG A 192 28.23 5.69 13.17
N PHE A 193 28.46 4.58 13.89
CA PHE A 193 29.62 4.44 14.81
C PHE A 193 29.72 3.07 15.52
N ASP A 194 28.75 2.16 15.39
CA ASP A 194 28.83 0.86 16.08
C ASP A 194 28.34 -0.32 15.22
N GLU A 195 29.08 -0.61 14.14
CA GLU A 195 28.78 -1.69 13.17
C GLU A 195 28.93 -3.11 13.75
N ARG A 196 29.42 -3.27 14.99
CA ARG A 196 29.73 -4.59 15.57
C ARG A 196 28.62 -5.21 16.41
N ARG A 197 27.54 -4.50 16.70
CA ARG A 197 26.38 -5.05 17.40
C ARG A 197 25.21 -5.15 16.45
N LYS A 198 25.04 -6.32 15.79
CA LYS A 198 23.75 -6.74 15.21
C LYS A 198 22.70 -6.68 16.34
N LYS A 199 22.10 -5.51 16.56
CA LYS A 199 21.00 -5.33 17.52
C LYS A 199 19.82 -6.06 16.91
N TYR A 200 19.61 -7.30 17.35
CA TYR A 200 18.39 -8.05 17.05
C TYR A 200 17.19 -7.14 17.33
N SER A 201 16.36 -6.93 16.31
CA SER A 201 15.12 -6.18 16.44
C SER A 201 14.04 -7.08 17.01
N THR A 202 13.19 -6.54 17.88
CA THR A 202 11.97 -7.21 18.37
C THR A 202 10.80 -7.04 17.41
N ARG A 203 10.94 -6.15 16.43
CA ARG A 203 9.88 -5.71 15.52
C ARG A 203 9.15 -6.87 14.83
N LYS A 204 9.86 -7.73 14.08
CA LYS A 204 9.24 -8.82 13.32
C LYS A 204 8.50 -9.80 14.24
N ALA A 205 9.06 -10.12 15.41
CA ALA A 205 8.41 -11.00 16.39
C ALA A 205 7.19 -10.33 17.05
N TYR A 206 7.25 -9.02 17.30
CA TYR A 206 6.12 -8.24 17.82
C TYR A 206 4.96 -8.18 16.83
N VAL A 207 5.26 -7.93 15.55
CA VAL A 207 4.27 -7.97 14.47
C VAL A 207 3.68 -9.37 14.38
N GLY A 208 4.51 -10.41 14.31
CA GLY A 208 4.04 -11.80 14.25
C GLY A 208 3.16 -12.21 15.43
N PHE A 209 3.42 -11.73 16.65
CA PHE A 209 2.55 -11.95 17.82
C PHE A 209 1.24 -11.19 17.71
N SER A 210 1.30 -9.92 17.31
CA SER A 210 0.10 -9.07 17.20
C SER A 210 -0.85 -9.57 16.10
N MET A 211 -0.29 -9.96 14.96
CA MET A 211 -1.05 -10.43 13.80
C MET A 211 -1.60 -11.85 13.98
N ALA A 212 -1.00 -12.68 14.83
CA ALA A 212 -1.48 -14.04 15.12
C ALA A 212 -2.96 -14.07 15.55
N PHE A 213 -3.42 -13.09 16.32
CA PHE A 213 -4.83 -13.01 16.73
C PHE A 213 -5.78 -12.75 15.56
N LEU A 214 -5.32 -11.99 14.56
CA LEU A 214 -6.10 -11.68 13.37
C LEU A 214 -6.09 -12.85 12.37
N GLU A 215 -4.98 -13.57 12.26
CA GLU A 215 -4.85 -14.77 11.42
C GLU A 215 -5.87 -15.85 11.75
N VAL A 216 -6.15 -16.05 13.06
CA VAL A 216 -7.17 -16.98 13.55
C VAL A 216 -8.57 -16.64 13.02
N GLY A 217 -8.83 -15.37 12.70
CA GLY A 217 -10.02 -14.95 11.95
C GLY A 217 -11.36 -15.11 12.68
N ASN A 218 -11.39 -15.49 13.97
CA ASN A 218 -12.64 -15.71 14.70
C ASN A 218 -13.37 -14.38 14.98
N PRO A 219 -14.58 -14.13 14.43
CA PRO A 219 -15.27 -12.82 14.55
C PRO A 219 -15.54 -12.38 15.99
N ARG A 220 -15.77 -13.34 16.91
CA ARG A 220 -16.01 -13.06 18.33
C ARG A 220 -14.74 -12.57 19.04
N LEU A 221 -13.57 -13.05 18.60
CA LEU A 221 -12.28 -12.61 19.10
C LEU A 221 -11.87 -11.26 18.52
N LEU A 222 -11.98 -11.11 17.19
CA LEU A 222 -11.50 -9.95 16.43
C LEU A 222 -11.97 -8.62 17.05
N ARG A 223 -13.27 -8.51 17.38
CA ARG A 223 -13.84 -7.29 17.98
C ARG A 223 -13.17 -6.93 19.32
N GLY A 224 -12.82 -7.93 20.14
CA GLY A 224 -12.18 -7.72 21.43
C GLY A 224 -10.71 -7.37 21.29
N VAL A 225 -9.96 -8.13 20.48
CA VAL A 225 -8.51 -7.89 20.32
C VAL A 225 -8.23 -6.58 19.62
N LEU A 226 -8.98 -6.20 18.57
CA LEU A 226 -8.78 -4.94 17.84
C LEU A 226 -8.98 -3.69 18.70
N GLN A 227 -9.62 -3.81 19.88
CA GLN A 227 -9.70 -2.72 20.85
C GLN A 227 -8.38 -2.46 21.60
N GLN A 228 -7.40 -3.37 21.49
CA GLN A 228 -6.04 -3.17 22.00
C GLN A 228 -5.28 -2.19 21.08
N LYS A 229 -5.71 -0.92 21.10
CA LYS A 229 -5.24 0.15 20.19
C LYS A 229 -3.72 0.30 20.19
N ALA A 230 -3.08 0.19 21.36
CA ALA A 230 -1.63 0.32 21.47
C ALA A 230 -0.88 -0.78 20.70
N MET A 231 -1.43 -2.00 20.68
CA MET A 231 -0.83 -3.13 19.97
C MET A 231 -0.83 -2.90 18.46
N TYR A 232 -2.02 -2.69 17.89
CA TYR A 232 -2.15 -2.49 16.45
C TYR A 232 -1.62 -1.15 15.97
N SER A 233 -1.67 -0.10 16.80
CA SER A 233 -0.96 1.14 16.50
C SER A 233 0.56 0.93 16.45
N GLY A 234 1.10 0.05 17.30
CA GLY A 234 2.51 -0.35 17.26
C GLY A 234 2.85 -1.00 15.92
N VAL A 235 2.02 -1.93 15.44
CA VAL A 235 2.19 -2.56 14.12
C VAL A 235 2.05 -1.52 13.00
N LEU A 236 0.90 -0.86 12.89
CA LEU A 236 0.53 -0.08 11.71
C LEU A 236 1.38 1.18 11.51
N ARG A 237 1.81 1.85 12.58
CA ARG A 237 2.63 3.08 12.46
C ARG A 237 4.08 2.81 12.05
N GLY A 238 4.57 1.59 12.18
CA GLY A 238 5.94 1.21 11.84
C GLY A 238 6.11 0.62 10.44
N MET A 239 5.00 0.33 9.73
CA MET A 239 5.00 -0.49 8.50
C MET A 239 5.91 0.05 7.39
N GLY A 240 6.01 1.38 7.22
CA GLY A 240 6.86 1.94 6.15
C GLY A 240 8.35 1.69 6.31
N ASN A 241 8.80 1.22 7.49
CA ASN A 241 10.20 0.84 7.73
C ASN A 241 10.40 -0.69 7.81
N ASP A 242 9.34 -1.50 7.67
CA ASP A 242 9.43 -2.96 7.69
C ASP A 242 9.87 -3.49 6.30
N ASP A 243 10.40 -4.71 6.25
CA ASP A 243 10.70 -5.42 4.99
C ASP A 243 9.42 -5.77 4.23
N GLU A 244 9.54 -5.96 2.91
CA GLU A 244 8.43 -6.27 2.01
C GLU A 244 7.60 -7.46 2.49
N GLU A 245 8.23 -8.58 2.87
CA GLU A 245 7.54 -9.77 3.40
C GLU A 245 6.65 -9.42 4.61
N THR A 246 7.17 -8.61 5.54
CA THR A 246 6.45 -8.21 6.74
C THR A 246 5.26 -7.30 6.41
N VAL A 247 5.41 -6.40 5.44
CA VAL A 247 4.31 -5.55 4.97
C VAL A 247 3.24 -6.39 4.28
N VAL A 248 3.63 -7.29 3.36
CA VAL A 248 2.70 -8.21 2.67
C VAL A 248 1.94 -9.06 3.69
N HIS A 249 2.64 -9.62 4.68
CA HIS A 249 2.03 -10.40 5.76
C HIS A 249 0.97 -9.60 6.52
N VAL A 250 1.29 -8.37 6.95
CA VAL A 250 0.35 -7.54 7.71
C VAL A 250 -0.87 -7.17 6.88
N LEU A 251 -0.66 -6.70 5.65
CA LEU A 251 -1.75 -6.20 4.81
C LEU A 251 -2.65 -7.33 4.32
N SER A 252 -2.10 -8.50 3.98
CA SER A 252 -2.89 -9.66 3.53
C SER A 252 -3.83 -10.11 4.65
N ILE A 253 -3.35 -10.19 5.90
CA ILE A 253 -4.21 -10.57 7.03
C ILE A 253 -5.31 -9.52 7.27
N LEU A 254 -5.01 -8.23 7.14
CA LEU A 254 -6.03 -7.20 7.26
C LEU A 254 -7.09 -7.34 6.17
N CYS A 255 -6.69 -7.55 4.93
CA CYS A 255 -7.59 -7.80 3.81
C CYS A 255 -8.47 -9.02 4.08
N ASP A 256 -7.86 -10.18 4.33
CA ASP A 256 -8.53 -11.49 4.34
C ASP A 256 -9.35 -11.75 5.61
N ARG A 257 -8.99 -11.11 6.74
CA ARG A 257 -9.58 -11.41 8.05
C ARG A 257 -10.33 -10.25 8.68
N VAL A 258 -10.03 -8.99 8.29
CA VAL A 258 -10.61 -7.81 8.93
C VAL A 258 -11.51 -7.03 7.98
N LEU A 259 -11.08 -6.80 6.75
CA LEU A 259 -11.79 -5.99 5.76
C LEU A 259 -12.91 -6.74 5.03
N VAL A 260 -13.06 -8.04 5.26
CA VAL A 260 -14.16 -8.87 4.74
C VAL A 260 -15.46 -8.75 5.56
N PRO A 261 -16.64 -8.95 4.97
CA PRO A 261 -17.92 -8.92 5.71
C PRO A 261 -18.01 -9.92 6.87
N GLU A 262 -17.41 -11.10 6.71
CA GLU A 262 -17.45 -12.23 7.65
C GLU A 262 -16.75 -11.91 8.97
N SER A 263 -15.87 -10.89 9.00
CA SER A 263 -15.14 -10.48 10.20
C SER A 263 -16.05 -9.93 11.29
N LEU A 264 -17.26 -9.47 10.94
CA LEU A 264 -18.21 -8.76 11.81
C LEU A 264 -17.59 -7.56 12.55
N VAL A 265 -16.43 -7.08 12.10
CA VAL A 265 -15.76 -5.90 12.66
C VAL A 265 -16.52 -4.66 12.22
N PRO A 266 -17.06 -3.84 13.16
CA PRO A 266 -17.89 -2.70 12.80
C PRO A 266 -17.08 -1.61 12.08
N PRO A 267 -17.71 -0.83 11.19
CA PRO A 267 -17.02 0.21 10.40
C PRO A 267 -16.19 1.18 11.25
N GLY A 268 -16.72 1.59 12.41
CA GLY A 268 -16.01 2.49 13.33
C GLY A 268 -14.70 1.90 13.86
N LEU A 269 -14.64 0.58 14.09
CA LEU A 269 -13.42 -0.08 14.56
C LEU A 269 -12.41 -0.25 13.43
N ARG A 270 -12.86 -0.56 12.20
CA ARG A 270 -12.01 -0.56 11.00
C ARG A 270 -11.37 0.80 10.79
N SER A 271 -12.18 1.87 10.83
CA SER A 271 -11.74 3.26 10.68
C SER A 271 -10.67 3.69 11.69
N VAL A 272 -10.65 3.12 12.91
CA VAL A 272 -9.63 3.43 13.92
C VAL A 272 -8.25 2.86 13.55
N LEU A 273 -8.18 1.72 12.86
CA LEU A 273 -6.92 1.13 12.39
C LEU A 273 -6.25 2.03 11.35
N PHE A 274 -7.06 2.62 10.47
CA PHE A 274 -6.63 3.52 9.40
C PHE A 274 -6.67 5.00 9.85
N GLY A 275 -5.97 5.29 10.95
CA GLY A 275 -5.69 6.67 11.37
C GLY A 275 -4.74 7.39 10.41
N SER A 276 -4.58 8.72 10.55
CA SER A 276 -3.78 9.54 9.63
C SER A 276 -2.36 9.02 9.44
N VAL A 277 -1.68 8.64 10.53
CA VAL A 277 -0.31 8.09 10.46
C VAL A 277 -0.29 6.77 9.67
N THR A 278 -1.23 5.86 9.90
CA THR A 278 -1.31 4.59 9.16
C THR A 278 -1.55 4.84 7.67
N LEU A 279 -2.49 5.74 7.33
CA LEU A 279 -2.77 6.08 5.94
C LEU A 279 -1.54 6.70 5.25
N GLU A 280 -0.80 7.57 5.94
CA GLU A 280 0.46 8.13 5.43
C GLU A 280 1.54 7.07 5.21
N GLN A 281 1.64 6.07 6.10
CA GLN A 281 2.53 4.92 5.89
C GLN A 281 2.13 4.13 4.65
N LEU A 282 0.83 3.85 4.47
CA LEU A 282 0.33 3.13 3.29
C LEU A 282 0.58 3.90 2.00
N VAL A 283 0.36 5.21 1.98
CA VAL A 283 0.68 6.08 0.83
C VAL A 283 2.18 6.05 0.55
N SER A 284 3.01 6.12 1.60
CA SER A 284 4.46 6.00 1.41
C SER A 284 4.87 4.64 0.85
N ILE A 285 4.16 3.55 1.18
CA ILE A 285 4.45 2.20 0.67
C ILE A 285 3.95 2.06 -0.77
N SER A 286 2.75 2.53 -1.10
CA SER A 286 2.22 2.44 -2.47
C SER A 286 3.01 3.30 -3.46
N GLY A 287 3.61 4.41 -3.02
CA GLY A 287 4.48 5.22 -3.87
C GLY A 287 5.88 4.65 -4.13
N ARG A 288 6.21 3.45 -3.64
CA ARG A 288 7.52 2.82 -3.79
C ARG A 288 7.54 1.80 -4.91
N ALA A 289 8.28 2.11 -5.97
CA ALA A 289 8.50 1.19 -7.09
C ALA A 289 9.33 -0.05 -6.71
N ASP A 290 10.12 0.02 -5.63
CA ASP A 290 10.98 -1.08 -5.16
C ASP A 290 10.25 -2.09 -4.27
N PHE A 291 8.96 -1.88 -4.00
CA PHE A 291 8.16 -2.65 -3.03
C PHE A 291 7.07 -3.50 -3.70
N GLY A 292 7.31 -3.96 -4.94
CA GLY A 292 6.54 -4.98 -5.66
C GLY A 292 5.10 -5.22 -5.19
N ASP A 293 4.89 -6.38 -4.54
CA ASP A 293 3.58 -6.82 -4.08
C ASP A 293 3.06 -5.97 -2.91
N ALA A 294 3.95 -5.51 -2.03
CA ALA A 294 3.59 -4.66 -0.91
C ALA A 294 3.00 -3.32 -1.35
N ALA A 295 3.54 -2.70 -2.42
CA ALA A 295 3.08 -1.44 -2.97
C ALA A 295 1.67 -1.59 -3.58
N THR A 296 1.48 -2.65 -4.37
CA THR A 296 0.18 -3.00 -4.96
C THR A 296 -0.86 -3.27 -3.87
N LEU A 297 -0.51 -4.06 -2.86
CA LEU A 297 -1.40 -4.41 -1.77
C LEU A 297 -1.73 -3.19 -0.89
N ALA A 298 -0.77 -2.30 -0.64
CA ALA A 298 -1.00 -1.04 0.07
C ALA A 298 -1.96 -0.13 -0.70
N HIS A 299 -1.81 -0.02 -2.03
CA HIS A 299 -2.75 0.70 -2.88
C HIS A 299 -4.17 0.10 -2.81
N ASN A 300 -4.30 -1.23 -2.94
CA ASN A 300 -5.59 -1.92 -2.87
C ASN A 300 -6.28 -1.74 -1.50
N VAL A 301 -5.52 -1.78 -0.41
CA VAL A 301 -6.02 -1.47 0.93
C VAL A 301 -6.50 -0.02 0.99
N LEU A 302 -5.72 0.94 0.49
CA LEU A 302 -6.09 2.36 0.46
C LEU A 302 -7.40 2.57 -0.32
N ILE A 303 -7.52 2.01 -1.52
CA ILE A 303 -8.76 2.06 -2.31
C ILE A 303 -9.92 1.50 -1.48
N THR A 304 -9.77 0.28 -0.95
CA THR A 304 -10.82 -0.40 -0.17
C THR A 304 -11.30 0.44 1.01
N VAL A 305 -10.39 0.99 1.81
CA VAL A 305 -10.76 1.70 3.04
C VAL A 305 -11.21 3.13 2.79
N CYS A 306 -10.70 3.79 1.74
CA CYS A 306 -11.00 5.18 1.45
C CYS A 306 -12.21 5.37 0.54
N THR A 307 -12.63 4.36 -0.25
CA THR A 307 -13.76 4.50 -1.18
C THR A 307 -15.03 3.76 -0.73
N ASN A 308 -14.90 2.71 0.08
CA ASN A 308 -16.07 1.94 0.53
C ASN A 308 -16.55 2.37 1.94
N PRO A 309 -17.80 2.85 2.10
CA PRO A 309 -18.33 3.30 3.38
C PRO A 309 -18.30 2.26 4.49
N VAL A 310 -18.40 0.96 4.17
CA VAL A 310 -18.41 -0.12 5.19
C VAL A 310 -17.12 -0.19 6.01
N ASN A 311 -16.04 0.45 5.54
CA ASN A 311 -14.77 0.55 6.25
C ASN A 311 -14.67 1.78 7.17
N GLY A 312 -15.69 2.64 7.16
CA GLY A 312 -15.89 3.70 8.15
C GLY A 312 -15.08 4.97 7.96
N LEU A 313 -14.31 5.11 6.86
CA LEU A 313 -13.71 6.39 6.46
C LEU A 313 -14.59 7.14 5.47
N MET A 314 -15.09 6.46 4.43
CA MET A 314 -15.99 7.07 3.46
C MET A 314 -17.39 7.31 4.09
N PRO A 315 -17.95 8.54 4.05
CA PRO A 315 -19.31 8.79 4.50
C PRO A 315 -20.37 8.17 3.57
N ASP A 316 -21.45 7.71 4.18
CA ASP A 316 -22.69 7.27 3.51
C ASP A 316 -23.86 7.60 4.44
N LEU A 317 -24.34 8.84 4.33
CA LEU A 317 -25.41 9.38 5.18
C LEU A 317 -26.80 8.88 4.77
N ASP A 318 -26.92 8.39 3.54
CA ASP A 318 -28.18 7.95 2.94
C ASP A 318 -28.47 6.47 3.28
N ARG A 319 -27.45 5.73 3.74
CA ARG A 319 -27.59 4.35 4.24
C ARG A 319 -28.65 4.23 5.32
N LYS A 320 -29.61 3.32 5.11
CA LYS A 320 -30.62 2.92 6.08
C LYS A 320 -30.40 1.47 6.54
N PRO A 321 -30.70 1.11 7.81
CA PRO A 321 -31.18 1.99 8.89
C PRO A 321 -30.06 2.75 9.61
N SER A 322 -28.78 2.46 9.32
CA SER A 322 -27.61 2.99 10.04
C SER A 322 -26.73 3.87 9.15
N PRO A 323 -26.98 5.19 9.12
CA PRO A 323 -26.13 6.15 8.43
C PRO A 323 -24.68 6.10 8.93
N LEU A 324 -23.74 6.19 7.99
CA LEU A 324 -22.32 6.21 8.26
C LEU A 324 -21.78 7.62 8.06
N ARG A 325 -21.38 8.27 9.16
CA ARG A 325 -20.78 9.61 9.11
C ARG A 325 -19.40 9.65 8.45
N GLY A 326 -18.70 8.52 8.40
CA GLY A 326 -17.33 8.44 7.91
C GLY A 326 -16.37 9.36 8.67
N ASN A 327 -15.27 9.74 8.00
CA ASN A 327 -14.33 10.75 8.45
C ASN A 327 -13.83 11.58 7.25
N PRO A 328 -14.68 12.47 6.70
CA PRO A 328 -14.36 13.25 5.50
C PRO A 328 -13.15 14.18 5.71
N LYS A 329 -12.95 14.70 6.93
CA LYS A 329 -11.76 15.50 7.25
C LYS A 329 -10.47 14.71 7.09
N ARG A 330 -10.42 13.47 7.60
CA ARG A 330 -9.23 12.60 7.47
C ARG A 330 -8.97 12.24 6.00
N LEU A 331 -10.03 12.01 5.22
CA LEU A 331 -9.90 11.77 3.78
C LEU A 331 -9.34 13.00 3.05
N LEU A 332 -9.88 14.19 3.32
CA LEU A 332 -9.38 15.43 2.73
C LEU A 332 -7.91 15.70 3.10
N ASP A 333 -7.55 15.50 4.37
CA ASP A 333 -6.17 15.65 4.84
C ASP A 333 -5.22 14.63 4.17
N LEU A 334 -5.70 13.41 3.89
CA LEU A 334 -4.94 12.42 3.12
C LEU A 334 -4.79 12.87 1.65
N MET A 335 -5.89 13.28 1.00
CA MET A 335 -5.92 13.69 -0.40
C MET A 335 -4.91 14.80 -0.70
N LYS A 336 -4.78 15.79 0.20
CA LYS A 336 -3.79 16.88 0.09
C LYS A 336 -2.33 16.41 0.20
N LYS A 337 -2.07 15.28 0.86
CA LYS A 337 -0.72 14.71 1.03
C LYS A 337 -0.32 13.75 -0.10
N LEU A 338 -1.27 13.41 -0.98
CA LEU A 338 -1.00 12.52 -2.11
C LEU A 338 -0.11 13.23 -3.13
N LYS A 339 0.92 12.52 -3.60
CA LYS A 339 1.75 12.96 -4.73
C LYS A 339 1.10 12.62 -6.07
N ALA A 340 -0.15 13.06 -6.27
CA ALA A 340 -0.99 12.66 -7.39
C ALA A 340 -0.52 13.18 -8.77
N THR A 341 0.45 14.09 -8.81
CA THR A 341 1.12 14.51 -10.05
C THR A 341 2.33 13.64 -10.42
N GLU A 342 2.85 12.87 -9.47
CA GLU A 342 4.11 12.12 -9.62
C GLU A 342 3.90 10.59 -9.58
N VAL A 343 2.92 10.12 -8.79
CA VAL A 343 2.69 8.70 -8.52
C VAL A 343 1.29 8.31 -9.01
N GLU A 344 1.23 7.33 -9.91
CA GLU A 344 -0.03 6.86 -10.52
C GLU A 344 -1.01 6.32 -9.49
N TYR A 345 -0.58 5.42 -8.59
CA TYR A 345 -1.42 4.93 -7.49
C TYR A 345 -1.97 6.02 -6.57
N HIS A 346 -1.27 7.14 -6.41
CA HIS A 346 -1.77 8.27 -5.63
C HIS A 346 -2.83 9.05 -6.39
N LYS A 347 -2.64 9.23 -7.70
CA LYS A 347 -3.63 9.83 -8.59
C LYS A 347 -4.90 8.99 -8.62
N ASP A 348 -4.77 7.69 -8.85
CA ASP A 348 -5.90 6.77 -8.94
C ASP A 348 -6.70 6.73 -7.63
N LEU A 349 -6.02 6.72 -6.49
CA LEU A 349 -6.66 6.83 -5.18
C LEU A 349 -7.42 8.14 -5.01
N LEU A 350 -6.82 9.28 -5.38
CA LEU A 350 -7.48 10.58 -5.30
C LEU A 350 -8.78 10.59 -6.12
N LEU A 351 -8.70 10.14 -7.38
CA LEU A 351 -9.86 10.10 -8.28
C LEU A 351 -10.91 9.10 -7.78
N ALA A 352 -10.52 7.93 -7.30
CA ALA A 352 -11.47 6.95 -6.76
C ALA A 352 -12.21 7.47 -5.51
N ILE A 353 -11.54 8.24 -4.64
CA ILE A 353 -12.20 8.91 -3.50
C ILE A 353 -13.21 9.95 -3.99
N VAL A 354 -12.82 10.77 -4.96
CA VAL A 354 -13.70 11.82 -5.53
C VAL A 354 -14.91 11.21 -6.23
N ASN A 355 -14.70 10.16 -7.03
CA ASN A 355 -15.77 9.41 -7.68
C ASN A 355 -16.73 8.79 -6.65
N GLY A 356 -16.22 8.18 -5.58
CA GLY A 356 -17.06 7.61 -4.52
C GLY A 356 -17.85 8.66 -3.74
N ARG A 357 -17.33 9.90 -3.61
CA ARG A 357 -18.03 11.00 -2.94
C ARG A 357 -17.67 12.35 -3.57
N PRO A 358 -18.47 12.82 -4.55
CA PRO A 358 -18.18 14.06 -5.30
C PRO A 358 -17.99 15.32 -4.45
N SER A 359 -18.62 15.42 -3.27
CA SER A 359 -18.43 16.54 -2.34
C SER A 359 -17.00 16.65 -1.78
N LEU A 360 -16.20 15.59 -1.83
CA LEU A 360 -14.78 15.66 -1.48
C LEU A 360 -13.94 16.31 -2.59
N GLY A 361 -14.41 16.25 -3.85
CA GLY A 361 -13.78 16.95 -4.98
C GLY A 361 -13.80 18.46 -4.79
N SER A 362 -14.96 19.03 -4.42
CA SER A 362 -15.08 20.46 -4.14
C SER A 362 -14.20 20.90 -2.97
N ALA A 363 -14.23 20.14 -1.87
CA ALA A 363 -13.42 20.43 -0.69
C ALA A 363 -11.90 20.36 -0.98
N TYR A 364 -11.48 19.41 -1.82
CA TYR A 364 -10.08 19.29 -2.25
C TYR A 364 -9.66 20.46 -3.14
N LEU A 365 -10.51 20.91 -4.06
CA LEU A 365 -10.21 22.05 -4.91
C LEU A 365 -10.25 23.40 -4.16
N ASP A 366 -11.06 23.51 -3.10
CA ASP A 366 -11.05 24.66 -2.18
C ASP A 366 -9.71 24.77 -1.41
N GLU A 367 -9.06 23.64 -1.12
CA GLU A 367 -7.76 23.54 -0.44
C GLU A 367 -6.66 22.96 -1.36
N TYR A 368 -6.70 23.34 -2.64
CA TYR A 368 -5.84 22.74 -3.66
C TYR A 368 -4.34 22.93 -3.33
N PRO A 369 -3.53 21.85 -3.25
CA PRO A 369 -2.20 21.93 -2.65
C PRO A 369 -1.11 22.48 -3.58
N PHE A 370 -1.44 22.79 -4.83
CA PHE A 370 -0.46 23.25 -5.83
C PHE A 370 -0.57 24.75 -6.07
N ASN A 371 0.58 25.42 -6.19
CA ASN A 371 0.63 26.82 -6.58
C ASN A 371 0.44 26.94 -8.11
N LEU A 372 -0.56 27.71 -8.52
CA LEU A 372 -0.95 27.90 -9.92
C LEU A 372 -0.64 29.32 -10.45
N GLU A 373 -0.09 30.20 -9.61
CA GLU A 373 0.26 31.57 -10.00
C GLU A 373 1.47 31.61 -10.95
N ASP A 374 2.42 30.68 -10.75
CA ASP A 374 3.60 30.55 -11.60
C ASP A 374 3.32 29.62 -12.80
N LEU A 375 2.88 30.22 -13.90
CA LEU A 375 2.63 29.53 -15.17
C LEU A 375 3.91 28.94 -15.80
N ALA A 376 5.09 29.38 -15.37
CA ALA A 376 6.37 28.86 -15.85
C ALA A 376 6.84 27.61 -15.08
N SER A 377 6.15 27.25 -14.00
CA SER A 377 6.48 26.06 -13.21
C SER A 377 6.37 24.78 -14.06
N PRO A 378 7.38 23.90 -14.03
CA PRO A 378 7.35 22.64 -14.79
C PRO A 378 6.20 21.71 -14.34
N ASN A 379 5.72 21.87 -13.10
CA ASN A 379 4.64 21.08 -12.52
C ASN A 379 3.26 21.69 -12.76
N TRP A 380 3.18 22.90 -13.32
CA TRP A 380 1.92 23.60 -13.55
C TRP A 380 0.97 22.77 -14.41
N PHE A 381 1.47 22.22 -15.52
CA PHE A 381 0.65 21.43 -16.45
C PHE A 381 0.10 20.16 -15.79
N ALA A 382 0.91 19.49 -14.97
CA ALA A 382 0.50 18.31 -14.22
C ALA A 382 -0.56 18.66 -13.18
N ALA A 383 -0.41 19.79 -12.48
CA ALA A 383 -1.41 20.29 -11.53
C ALA A 383 -2.74 20.61 -12.24
N VAL A 384 -2.74 21.44 -13.28
CA VAL A 384 -3.98 21.76 -14.02
C VAL A 384 -4.64 20.51 -14.61
N SER A 385 -3.84 19.60 -15.17
CA SER A 385 -4.33 18.31 -15.63
C SER A 385 -4.96 17.47 -14.51
N LEU A 386 -4.39 17.49 -13.31
CA LEU A 386 -4.94 16.82 -12.14
C LEU A 386 -6.28 17.44 -11.71
N ALA A 387 -6.37 18.77 -11.66
CA ALA A 387 -7.63 19.46 -11.37
C ALA A 387 -8.73 19.09 -12.38
N ALA A 388 -8.41 19.07 -13.68
CA ALA A 388 -9.34 18.61 -14.71
C ALA A 388 -9.78 17.15 -14.50
N ASN A 389 -8.87 16.24 -14.13
CA ASN A 389 -9.23 14.86 -13.80
C ASN A 389 -10.16 14.78 -12.57
N VAL A 390 -9.93 15.63 -11.55
CA VAL A 390 -10.80 15.68 -10.35
C VAL A 390 -12.21 16.13 -10.75
N ILE A 391 -12.35 17.16 -11.60
CA ILE A 391 -13.65 17.63 -12.10
C ILE A 391 -14.36 16.55 -12.93
N SER A 392 -13.63 15.90 -13.83
CA SER A 392 -14.14 14.75 -14.59
C SER A 392 -14.62 13.63 -13.66
N SER A 393 -13.83 13.29 -12.65
CA SER A 393 -14.18 12.26 -11.67
C SER A 393 -15.38 12.62 -10.79
N VAL A 394 -15.61 13.91 -10.51
CA VAL A 394 -16.84 14.40 -9.88
C VAL A 394 -18.03 14.11 -10.79
N SER A 395 -17.92 14.42 -12.09
CA SER A 395 -18.97 14.16 -13.07
C SER A 395 -19.35 12.68 -13.13
N ASP A 396 -18.37 11.78 -13.17
CA ASP A 396 -18.59 10.34 -13.21
C ASP A 396 -19.21 9.80 -11.91
N GLY A 397 -18.87 10.41 -10.78
CA GLY A 397 -19.33 10.01 -9.45
C GLY A 397 -20.69 10.56 -9.05
N LEU A 398 -21.26 11.48 -9.84
CA LEU A 398 -22.58 12.06 -9.58
C LEU A 398 -23.69 11.05 -9.86
N ALA A 399 -23.96 10.19 -8.89
CA ALA A 399 -25.27 9.58 -8.73
C ALA A 399 -26.23 10.66 -8.26
N PHE A 400 -26.88 11.38 -9.18
CA PHE A 400 -27.82 12.43 -8.83
C PHE A 400 -29.04 11.85 -8.08
N SER A 401 -28.95 11.84 -6.76
CA SER A 401 -29.87 11.19 -5.83
C SER A 401 -31.19 11.93 -5.62
N PHE A 402 -31.55 12.92 -6.45
CA PHE A 402 -32.88 13.55 -6.40
C PHE A 402 -34.02 12.62 -6.84
N VAL A 403 -33.72 11.37 -7.17
CA VAL A 403 -34.69 10.37 -7.64
C VAL A 403 -35.90 10.24 -6.69
N ASP A 404 -35.71 10.50 -5.39
CA ASP A 404 -36.79 10.40 -4.40
C ASP A 404 -37.29 11.75 -3.84
N SER A 405 -36.67 12.87 -4.22
CA SER A 405 -37.04 14.18 -3.68
C SER A 405 -38.09 14.86 -4.55
N ARG A 406 -39.32 14.99 -4.05
CA ARG A 406 -40.43 15.66 -4.76
C ARG A 406 -40.22 17.18 -4.95
N GLU A 407 -39.23 17.77 -4.28
CA GLU A 407 -38.96 19.21 -4.27
C GLU A 407 -37.52 19.52 -4.73
N PRO A 408 -37.31 20.56 -5.55
CA PRO A 408 -35.96 20.99 -5.91
C PRO A 408 -35.17 21.48 -4.69
N PRO A 409 -33.86 21.24 -4.65
CA PRO A 409 -33.00 21.87 -3.65
C PRO A 409 -32.96 23.38 -3.89
N THR A 410 -32.62 24.14 -2.85
CA THR A 410 -32.26 25.55 -3.03
C THR A 410 -30.87 25.66 -3.66
N PHE A 411 -30.60 26.79 -4.32
CA PHE A 411 -29.28 27.10 -4.85
C PHE A 411 -28.19 27.05 -3.76
N ASP A 412 -28.51 27.52 -2.55
CA ASP A 412 -27.61 27.52 -1.39
C ASP A 412 -27.47 26.15 -0.70
N SER A 413 -28.14 25.12 -1.22
CA SER A 413 -28.00 23.78 -0.65
C SER A 413 -26.55 23.29 -0.74
N PRO A 414 -26.05 22.56 0.27
CA PRO A 414 -24.68 22.04 0.25
C PRO A 414 -24.35 21.23 -1.00
N PHE A 415 -25.33 20.53 -1.55
CA PHE A 415 -25.16 19.74 -2.78
C PHE A 415 -24.89 20.62 -4.00
N VAL A 416 -25.77 21.60 -4.29
CA VAL A 416 -25.61 22.49 -5.45
C VAL A 416 -24.33 23.30 -5.32
N GLN A 417 -24.06 23.85 -4.13
CA GLN A 417 -22.84 24.61 -3.87
C GLN A 417 -21.56 23.79 -4.06
N ASN A 418 -21.56 22.50 -3.71
CA ASN A 418 -20.41 21.63 -3.98
C ASN A 418 -20.15 21.45 -5.47
N ILE A 419 -21.19 21.26 -6.29
CA ILE A 419 -21.03 21.14 -7.74
C ILE A 419 -20.55 22.47 -8.33
N MET A 420 -21.15 23.59 -7.92
CA MET A 420 -20.75 24.93 -8.38
C MET A 420 -19.28 25.23 -8.09
N LYS A 421 -18.79 24.84 -6.91
CA LYS A 421 -17.37 24.94 -6.55
C LYS A 421 -16.44 24.04 -7.36
N CYS A 422 -16.94 22.97 -7.99
CA CYS A 422 -16.18 22.17 -8.93
C CYS A 422 -16.21 22.76 -10.35
N ILE A 423 -17.30 23.41 -10.75
CA ILE A 423 -17.42 24.08 -12.07
C ILE A 423 -16.55 25.33 -12.13
N SER A 424 -16.38 26.03 -11.01
CA SER A 424 -15.47 27.17 -10.92
C SER A 424 -14.68 27.10 -9.61
N PRO A 425 -13.64 26.26 -9.57
CA PRO A 425 -12.85 26.12 -8.36
C PRO A 425 -12.07 27.40 -8.05
N ARG A 426 -11.94 27.74 -6.77
CA ARG A 426 -11.28 28.98 -6.32
C ARG A 426 -9.89 29.23 -6.93
N PRO A 427 -9.01 28.21 -7.08
CA PRO A 427 -7.69 28.41 -7.70
C PRO A 427 -7.77 28.80 -9.19
N PHE A 428 -8.92 28.55 -9.84
CA PHE A 428 -9.15 28.75 -11.27
C PHE A 428 -10.24 29.80 -11.52
N SER A 429 -10.03 31.01 -10.99
CA SER A 429 -10.96 32.12 -11.28
C SER A 429 -11.05 32.43 -12.78
N ARG A 430 -12.15 33.06 -13.21
CA ARG A 430 -12.32 33.61 -14.56
C ARG A 430 -11.09 34.36 -15.09
N LEU A 431 -10.46 35.16 -14.23
CA LEU A 431 -9.26 35.92 -14.57
C LEU A 431 -8.08 34.99 -14.92
N VAL A 432 -7.85 33.96 -14.09
CA VAL A 432 -6.78 32.98 -14.29
C VAL A 432 -7.01 32.20 -15.58
N MET A 433 -8.25 31.74 -15.81
CA MET A 433 -8.59 31.02 -17.03
C MET A 433 -8.44 31.88 -18.30
N ASN A 434 -8.95 33.12 -18.29
CA ASN A 434 -8.79 34.03 -19.42
C ASN A 434 -7.30 34.31 -19.72
N LYS A 435 -6.47 34.51 -18.69
CA LYS A 435 -5.02 34.67 -18.85
C LYS A 435 -4.36 33.42 -19.42
N GLY A 436 -4.75 32.23 -18.97
CA GLY A 436 -4.22 30.96 -19.47
C GLY A 436 -4.57 30.69 -20.93
N LEU A 437 -5.82 30.97 -21.34
CA LEU A 437 -6.27 30.83 -22.73
C LEU A 437 -5.54 31.79 -23.69
N LEU A 438 -5.20 33.00 -23.22
CA LEU A 438 -4.50 34.02 -23.99
C LEU A 438 -2.96 33.98 -23.83
N HIS A 439 -2.44 33.02 -23.06
CA HIS A 439 -1.01 32.90 -22.77
C HIS A 439 -0.20 32.64 -24.06
N SER A 440 1.09 32.96 -24.12
CA SER A 440 1.90 32.69 -25.32
C SER A 440 2.23 31.19 -25.49
N ASP A 441 2.47 30.48 -24.38
CA ASP A 441 2.80 29.05 -24.37
C ASP A 441 1.59 28.16 -24.70
N SER A 442 1.74 27.33 -25.73
CA SER A 442 0.78 26.29 -26.15
C SER A 442 0.41 25.28 -25.06
N ARG A 443 1.33 24.93 -24.15
CA ARG A 443 1.07 23.98 -23.06
C ARG A 443 0.14 24.58 -22.02
N VAL A 444 0.35 25.86 -21.69
CA VAL A 444 -0.53 26.62 -20.79
C VAL A 444 -1.92 26.73 -21.40
N LYS A 445 -2.02 27.13 -22.67
CA LYS A 445 -3.28 27.16 -23.43
C LYS A 445 -4.01 25.82 -23.39
N HIS A 446 -3.31 24.73 -23.70
CA HIS A 446 -3.89 23.38 -23.73
C HIS A 446 -4.38 22.94 -22.34
N GLY A 447 -3.58 23.17 -21.30
CA GLY A 447 -3.95 22.84 -19.93
C GLY A 447 -5.21 23.59 -19.47
N THR A 448 -5.27 24.90 -19.72
CA THR A 448 -6.44 25.72 -19.40
C THR A 448 -7.66 25.30 -20.22
N LEU A 449 -7.52 25.05 -21.52
CA LEU A 449 -8.63 24.59 -22.36
C LEU A 449 -9.18 23.24 -21.89
N ARG A 450 -8.30 22.32 -21.49
CA ARG A 450 -8.69 21.02 -20.93
C ARG A 450 -9.48 21.18 -19.65
N LEU A 451 -9.07 22.07 -18.75
CA LEU A 451 -9.81 22.36 -17.53
C LEU A 451 -11.23 22.88 -17.85
N VAL A 452 -11.32 23.91 -18.70
CA VAL A 452 -12.60 24.52 -19.11
C VAL A 452 -13.52 23.49 -19.77
N LEU A 453 -12.96 22.57 -20.56
CA LEU A 453 -13.74 21.49 -21.16
C LEU A 453 -14.40 20.60 -20.10
N GLU A 454 -13.67 20.19 -19.06
CA GLU A 454 -14.23 19.35 -18.00
C GLU A 454 -15.23 20.11 -17.11
N GLU A 455 -15.01 21.41 -16.87
CA GLU A 455 -15.99 22.29 -16.20
C GLU A 455 -17.30 22.37 -17.00
N LEU A 456 -17.21 22.54 -18.33
CA LEU A 456 -18.39 22.60 -19.20
C LEU A 456 -19.13 21.26 -19.28
N LYS A 457 -18.42 20.12 -19.32
CA LYS A 457 -19.06 18.79 -19.28
C LYS A 457 -19.78 18.52 -17.96
N LEU A 458 -19.20 18.95 -16.84
CA LEU A 458 -19.84 18.85 -15.53
C LEU A 458 -21.11 19.72 -15.47
N LEU A 459 -21.03 20.94 -16.00
CA LEU A 459 -22.19 21.81 -16.14
C LEU A 459 -23.27 21.19 -17.03
N GLU A 460 -22.90 20.67 -18.20
CA GLU A 460 -23.82 19.98 -19.10
C GLU A 460 -24.52 18.81 -18.41
N SER A 461 -23.77 18.00 -17.67
CA SER A 461 -24.32 16.87 -16.90
C SER A 461 -25.31 17.34 -15.83
N LEU A 462 -25.02 18.43 -15.10
CA LEU A 462 -25.95 19.03 -14.15
C LEU A 462 -27.21 19.55 -14.85
N MET A 463 -27.07 20.20 -16.00
CA MET A 463 -28.21 20.79 -16.73
C MET A 463 -29.13 19.71 -17.31
N ASN A 464 -28.55 18.68 -17.93
CA ASN A 464 -29.29 17.51 -18.44
C ASN A 464 -30.04 16.79 -17.32
N TYR A 465 -29.43 16.73 -16.13
CA TYR A 465 -30.07 16.18 -14.96
C TYR A 465 -31.30 17.00 -14.53
N LEU A 466 -31.15 18.32 -14.39
CA LEU A 466 -32.25 19.21 -14.02
C LEU A 466 -33.40 19.16 -15.03
N GLU A 467 -33.10 19.01 -16.32
CA GLU A 467 -34.10 18.82 -17.37
C GLU A 467 -34.87 17.51 -17.24
N THR A 468 -34.23 16.42 -16.82
CA THR A 468 -34.90 15.14 -16.55
C THR A 468 -35.88 15.25 -15.38
N CYS A 469 -35.53 16.01 -14.33
CA CYS A 469 -36.42 16.26 -13.20
C CYS A 469 -37.61 17.15 -13.58
N TYR A 470 -37.38 18.13 -14.46
CA TYR A 470 -38.39 19.05 -14.98
C TYR A 470 -39.56 18.30 -15.64
N SER A 471 -39.27 17.31 -16.49
CA SER A 471 -40.30 16.54 -17.21
C SER A 471 -41.17 15.65 -16.31
N LYS A 472 -40.76 15.40 -15.06
CA LYS A 472 -41.41 14.44 -14.15
C LYS A 472 -42.19 15.09 -13.00
N ASN A 473 -42.18 16.43 -12.86
CA ASN A 473 -42.61 17.09 -11.63
C ASN A 473 -43.61 18.26 -11.86
N GLN A 474 -44.57 18.41 -10.94
CA GLN A 474 -45.58 19.48 -10.94
C GLN A 474 -45.01 20.86 -10.52
N MET A 475 -43.84 20.92 -9.85
CA MET A 475 -43.21 22.16 -9.38
C MET A 475 -42.31 22.86 -10.41
N LEU A 476 -42.79 23.00 -11.64
CA LEU A 476 -42.05 23.47 -12.82
C LEU A 476 -41.30 24.81 -12.61
N GLN A 477 -41.94 25.77 -11.94
CA GLN A 477 -41.41 27.12 -11.74
C GLN A 477 -40.17 27.14 -10.83
N ARG A 478 -40.13 26.28 -9.79
CA ARG A 478 -39.00 26.24 -8.85
C ARG A 478 -37.76 25.59 -9.46
N TRP A 479 -37.94 24.56 -10.29
CA TRP A 479 -36.86 23.98 -11.09
C TRP A 479 -36.32 24.96 -12.13
N THR A 480 -37.20 25.76 -12.75
CA THR A 480 -36.79 26.82 -13.69
C THR A 480 -35.96 27.90 -12.98
N ALA A 481 -36.38 28.34 -11.79
CA ALA A 481 -35.65 29.31 -11.00
C ALA A 481 -34.24 28.80 -10.65
N LEU A 482 -34.12 27.58 -10.13
CA LEU A 482 -32.81 26.97 -9.82
C LEU A 482 -31.91 26.88 -11.06
N LYS A 483 -32.46 26.45 -12.21
CA LYS A 483 -31.71 26.41 -13.48
C LYS A 483 -31.22 27.80 -13.87
N GLN A 484 -32.05 28.82 -13.73
CA GLN A 484 -31.68 30.20 -14.04
C GLN A 484 -30.61 30.74 -13.10
N ASP A 485 -30.69 30.45 -11.80
CA ASP A 485 -29.70 30.85 -10.79
C ASP A 485 -28.33 30.24 -11.10
N ILE A 486 -28.29 28.94 -11.42
CA ILE A 486 -27.07 28.25 -11.86
C ILE A 486 -26.49 28.89 -13.12
N GLN A 487 -27.32 29.14 -14.14
CA GLN A 487 -26.87 29.78 -15.38
C GLN A 487 -26.31 31.18 -15.16
N ASN A 488 -26.95 31.97 -14.29
CA ASN A 488 -26.50 33.32 -13.97
C ASN A 488 -25.14 33.29 -13.27
N GLU A 489 -24.95 32.40 -12.30
CA GLU A 489 -23.69 32.27 -11.57
C GLU A 489 -22.55 31.80 -12.49
N VAL A 490 -22.79 30.77 -13.30
CA VAL A 490 -21.81 30.23 -14.27
C VAL A 490 -21.33 31.32 -15.25
N ARG A 491 -22.22 32.18 -15.73
CA ARG A 491 -21.86 33.29 -16.65
C ARG A 491 -20.88 34.28 -16.03
N ILE A 492 -20.88 34.41 -14.72
CA ILE A 492 -19.95 35.28 -13.98
C ILE A 492 -18.61 34.57 -13.82
N LEU A 493 -18.62 33.27 -13.55
CA LEU A 493 -17.47 32.48 -13.13
C LEU A 493 -16.63 31.88 -14.26
N LEU A 494 -17.25 31.44 -15.37
CA LEU A 494 -16.55 30.83 -16.50
C LEU A 494 -15.86 31.87 -17.42
N PRO A 495 -14.93 31.43 -18.30
CA PRO A 495 -14.23 32.31 -19.23
C PRO A 495 -15.20 33.10 -20.13
N ASP A 496 -14.73 34.25 -20.59
CA ASP A 496 -15.54 35.06 -21.50
C ASP A 496 -15.74 34.33 -22.84
N PRO A 497 -16.98 34.18 -23.34
CA PRO A 497 -17.22 33.58 -24.65
C PRO A 497 -16.41 34.26 -25.78
N GLN A 498 -16.16 35.57 -25.69
CA GLN A 498 -15.34 36.28 -26.67
C GLN A 498 -13.87 35.83 -26.63
N VAL A 499 -13.34 35.50 -25.44
CA VAL A 499 -11.97 34.97 -25.29
C VAL A 499 -11.88 33.60 -25.97
N LEU A 500 -12.87 32.72 -25.77
CA LEU A 500 -12.92 31.42 -26.46
C LEU A 500 -13.02 31.60 -27.99
N MET A 501 -13.88 32.49 -28.48
CA MET A 501 -14.01 32.76 -29.92
C MET A 501 -12.73 33.33 -30.53
N SER A 502 -12.04 34.22 -29.81
CA SER A 502 -10.75 34.77 -30.23
C SER A 502 -9.67 33.69 -30.30
N PHE A 503 -9.66 32.78 -29.33
CA PHE A 503 -8.75 31.63 -29.28
C PHE A 503 -8.98 30.70 -30.48
N PHE A 504 -10.23 30.32 -30.77
CA PHE A 504 -10.57 29.50 -31.95
C PHE A 504 -10.18 30.17 -33.27
N SER A 505 -10.40 31.49 -33.37
CA SER A 505 -10.04 32.27 -34.56
C SER A 505 -8.51 32.30 -34.76
N SER A 506 -7.73 32.48 -33.68
CA SER A 506 -6.27 32.41 -33.71
C SER A 506 -5.77 31.02 -34.11
N MET A 507 -6.33 29.95 -33.53
CA MET A 507 -5.98 28.57 -33.91
C MET A 507 -6.26 28.28 -35.39
N ASN A 508 -7.43 28.66 -35.89
CA ASN A 508 -7.78 28.48 -37.29
C ASN A 508 -6.84 29.24 -38.24
N SER A 509 -6.39 30.43 -37.87
CA SER A 509 -5.37 31.17 -38.63
C SER A 509 -4.01 30.45 -38.61
N HIS A 510 -3.61 29.88 -37.48
CA HIS A 510 -2.36 29.12 -37.34
C HIS A 510 -2.37 27.84 -38.17
N TYR A 511 -3.47 27.08 -38.16
CA TYR A 511 -3.63 25.87 -38.98
C TYR A 511 -3.64 26.19 -40.48
N LYS A 512 -4.36 27.24 -40.90
CA LYS A 512 -4.34 27.71 -42.31
C LYS A 512 -2.93 28.14 -42.75
N ASN A 513 -2.17 28.78 -41.87
CA ASN A 513 -0.78 29.14 -42.14
C ASN A 513 0.12 27.90 -42.25
N LEU A 514 -0.05 26.89 -41.37
CA LEU A 514 0.69 25.63 -41.43
C LEU A 514 0.37 24.83 -42.70
N GLU A 515 -0.91 24.76 -43.10
CA GLU A 515 -1.33 24.21 -44.40
C GLU A 515 -0.73 24.97 -45.58
N SER A 516 -0.68 26.31 -45.51
CA SER A 516 -0.09 27.15 -46.57
C SER A 516 1.44 27.01 -46.68
N LEU A 517 2.12 26.65 -45.58
CA LEU A 517 3.55 26.33 -45.54
C LEU A 517 3.83 24.92 -46.04
N SER A 518 2.93 23.96 -45.74
CA SER A 518 2.99 22.59 -46.27
C SER A 518 2.69 22.54 -47.78
N LYS A 519 1.79 23.42 -48.27
CA LYS A 519 1.49 23.59 -49.71
C LYS A 519 2.59 24.32 -50.50
N ARG A 520 3.59 24.94 -49.85
CA ARG A 520 4.71 25.61 -50.52
C ARG A 520 5.95 24.72 -50.74
N LYS A 521 5.85 23.41 -50.52
CA LYS A 521 6.93 22.45 -50.81
C LYS A 521 6.53 21.29 -51.72
N ALA A 522 5.51 21.49 -52.56
CA ALA A 522 5.11 20.53 -53.58
C ALA A 522 4.58 21.29 -54.79
N GLU A 523 5.47 21.85 -55.61
CA GLU A 523 5.23 22.20 -57.02
C GLU A 523 6.55 22.73 -57.64
N SER A 524 7.47 21.83 -57.95
CA SER A 524 8.20 21.84 -59.23
C SER A 524 9.02 20.54 -59.32
N ASP A 525 8.35 19.44 -59.63
CA ASP A 525 8.96 18.31 -60.31
C ASP A 525 7.90 17.79 -61.27
N ASP A 526 8.06 18.09 -62.56
CA ASP A 526 7.69 17.10 -63.56
C ASP A 526 8.56 17.19 -64.84
N ILE A 527 9.10 16.01 -65.15
CA ILE A 527 9.57 15.44 -66.42
C ILE A 527 10.99 15.76 -66.95
N SER A 528 11.94 14.87 -66.54
CA SER A 528 12.71 13.89 -67.36
C SER A 528 13.46 14.39 -68.61
N GLU A 529 14.74 14.11 -68.91
CA GLU A 529 15.49 12.84 -68.91
C GLU A 529 17.02 13.08 -69.03
N HIS A 530 17.81 12.15 -68.47
CA HIS A 530 19.15 11.71 -68.89
C HIS A 530 20.39 12.66 -68.93
N TYR A 531 21.26 12.35 -67.95
CA TYR A 531 22.70 12.07 -68.10
C TYR A 531 23.71 13.21 -68.32
N ILE A 532 24.86 13.04 -67.65
CA ILE A 532 26.18 13.67 -67.87
C ILE A 532 26.49 14.94 -67.05
N ASN A 533 27.23 14.69 -65.96
CA ASN A 533 28.46 15.35 -65.55
C ASN A 533 28.51 16.85 -65.18
N ARG A 534 29.42 17.05 -64.20
CA ARG A 534 30.30 18.20 -64.00
C ARG A 534 29.73 19.43 -63.28
N ARG A 535 30.10 19.47 -62.00
CA ARG A 535 30.83 20.58 -61.37
C ARG A 535 31.38 21.60 -62.37
N LYS A 536 30.95 22.86 -62.21
CA LYS A 536 31.62 24.17 -62.40
C LYS A 536 30.47 25.18 -62.55
N LYS A 537 30.44 26.37 -61.98
CA LYS A 537 31.51 27.32 -61.68
C LYS A 537 30.84 28.42 -60.84
N LEU A 538 31.28 28.62 -59.60
CA LEU A 538 31.11 29.92 -58.95
C LEU A 538 32.12 30.87 -59.60
N LYS A 539 31.63 32.01 -60.09
CA LYS A 539 32.47 33.12 -60.56
C LYS A 539 32.23 34.28 -59.60
N ALA A 540 33.28 34.63 -58.88
CA ALA A 540 33.38 35.79 -58.01
C ALA A 540 33.36 37.10 -58.82
N SER A 541 32.97 38.19 -58.17
CA SER A 541 33.46 39.53 -58.47
C SER A 541 34.75 39.78 -57.68
N THR A 542 35.84 40.05 -58.42
CA THR A 542 37.08 40.81 -58.13
C THR A 542 37.02 41.80 -56.96
N ALA A 543 38.08 42.15 -56.21
CA ALA A 543 39.53 41.92 -56.13
C ALA A 543 39.93 42.26 -54.66
N ASN A 544 40.98 41.74 -54.01
CA ASN A 544 42.41 41.95 -54.27
C ASN A 544 43.22 41.00 -53.36
N GLU A 545 44.37 40.53 -53.88
CA GLU A 545 45.68 40.25 -53.21
C GLU A 545 45.69 39.64 -51.78
N ASP A 546 46.44 38.61 -51.41
CA ASP A 546 47.48 37.81 -52.04
C ASP A 546 47.81 36.63 -51.07
N VAL A 547 48.24 35.50 -51.64
CA VAL A 547 49.05 34.39 -51.08
C VAL A 547 48.65 33.52 -49.86
N ASP A 548 48.61 32.20 -50.15
CA ASP A 548 49.21 31.04 -49.45
C ASP A 548 48.52 30.23 -48.32
N ILE A 549 47.75 29.22 -48.79
CA ILE A 549 47.79 27.75 -48.56
C ILE A 549 48.66 27.16 -47.43
N LEU A 550 48.07 26.27 -46.59
CA LEU A 550 48.53 24.90 -46.19
C LEU A 550 47.53 24.33 -45.13
N VAL A 551 46.65 23.36 -45.42
CA VAL A 551 46.78 21.87 -45.46
C VAL A 551 46.94 21.16 -44.10
N GLY A 552 46.10 20.12 -43.88
CA GLY A 552 46.26 19.02 -42.91
C GLY A 552 45.20 19.06 -41.79
N GLY A 553 44.39 18.05 -41.49
CA GLY A 553 44.63 16.59 -41.46
C GLY A 553 44.19 16.10 -40.06
N VAL A 554 42.95 15.61 -39.90
CA VAL A 554 42.59 14.20 -39.66
C VAL A 554 43.02 13.63 -38.28
N ASN A 555 41.97 13.36 -37.48
CA ASN A 555 41.72 12.22 -36.57
C ASN A 555 42.25 12.11 -35.12
N SER A 556 41.25 11.77 -34.29
CA SER A 556 41.18 10.73 -33.23
C SER A 556 41.82 10.95 -31.85
N PHE A 557 40.90 11.03 -30.87
CA PHE A 557 40.87 10.46 -29.49
C PHE A 557 41.80 9.25 -29.22
N PRO A 558 42.09 8.78 -27.97
CA PRO A 558 41.42 9.06 -26.67
C PRO A 558 42.32 9.15 -25.39
N GLU A 559 41.68 9.56 -24.29
CA GLU A 559 41.77 9.05 -22.90
C GLU A 559 43.01 9.17 -21.96
N LEU A 560 42.64 9.46 -20.68
CA LEU A 560 43.24 9.05 -19.39
C LEU A 560 44.48 9.79 -18.85
N ASN A 561 44.31 10.66 -17.85
CA ASN A 561 44.39 10.30 -16.40
C ASN A 561 44.69 11.51 -15.49
N ALA A 562 43.92 11.55 -14.39
CA ALA A 562 44.26 11.83 -12.99
C ALA A 562 45.20 12.97 -12.54
N SER A 563 44.90 13.41 -11.31
CA SER A 563 45.63 14.32 -10.40
C SER A 563 45.47 15.80 -10.72
N GLY A 564 45.28 16.70 -9.78
CA GLY A 564 45.22 16.64 -8.32
C GLY A 564 45.10 18.08 -7.81
N ASP A 565 44.59 18.21 -6.59
CA ASP A 565 44.67 19.36 -5.69
C ASP A 565 44.13 20.75 -6.10
N GLY A 566 43.15 21.19 -5.31
CA GLY A 566 43.40 22.29 -4.36
C GLY A 566 43.06 23.70 -4.82
N GLU A 567 41.96 24.25 -4.26
CA GLU A 567 41.85 25.57 -3.61
C GLU A 567 40.35 25.93 -3.46
N ARG A 568 39.78 25.84 -2.25
CA ARG A 568 39.65 26.92 -1.25
C ARG A 568 39.17 28.27 -1.82
N GLY A 569 37.94 28.65 -1.43
CA GLY A 569 37.62 30.05 -1.13
C GLY A 569 36.33 30.59 -1.73
N CYS A 570 35.28 30.66 -0.90
CA CYS A 570 34.58 31.89 -0.48
C CYS A 570 33.06 31.69 -0.39
N GLY A 571 32.57 31.71 0.85
CA GLY A 571 31.17 31.90 1.13
C GLY A 571 30.76 33.36 1.01
N PHE A 572 29.46 33.59 0.92
CA PHE A 572 28.82 34.79 1.42
C PHE A 572 27.52 34.41 2.12
N LYS A 573 27.46 34.89 3.37
CA LYS A 573 26.35 35.11 4.32
C LYS A 573 24.96 34.56 4.01
#